data_AF-A0A486VUL2-F1
#
_entry.id   AF-A0A486VUL2-F1
#
_cell.length_a   1.000
_cell.length_b   1.000
_cell.length_c   1.000
_cell.angle_alpha   90.00
_cell.angle_beta   90.00
_cell.angle_gamma   90.00
#
_symmetry.space_group_name_H-M   'P 1'
#
loop_
_entity.id
_entity.type
_entity.pdbx_description
1 polymer ?
#
loop_
_entity_poly.entity_id
_entity_poly.type
_entity_poly.pdbx_seq_one_letter_code
_entity_poly.pdbx_strand_id
1 'polypeptide(L)'
;MKLLRLKISDPSGFRSLPCGFEHYFRTEWDLQEELNQHEGFAPFVCAGPNGSGKSNLLEALAAIFFQLEILRVRRSFLPEVLQSTDHDLSPISFELDYLIRVPEEFRISGGQEWAKVSVWKNNGESVRFHWVNQSDFDTNADEVFKGSHADILLPQYVLGYSSGENEILSLPFFKMRFVQFDEYWNALTRQLSYSGHPESRLAYLDSGFSQAILLCNLLFQNETALQPFREDVGIEALREFRIIIRRSIPLAPEQLTSFASEDKNQHQSLDDILNSNPALHVDMDEESGQSYHLNLMQLLEGDDKSSLVVSALKRCASLYYEDECNDTLILDYWVNDATRQAFRENFNGSALALFQAFQVLLTLNLYKVSDNLKTDLYRSTSHYVSETVPTLASDERIMRFKFVRFTKQGVEEPMMLKELSDGEHQLLHSLGLCLLFRETNSLFLLGKVRISRSFLPKLTR
;
A
#
# COMPACT_ATOMS: atom_id res chain seq x y z
N MET A 1 -1.98 15.36 -6.90
CA MET A 1 -1.19 15.31 -8.16
C MET A 1 -2.13 15.44 -9.35
N LYS A 2 -1.73 16.10 -10.44
CA LYS A 2 -2.52 16.27 -11.67
C LYS A 2 -1.71 15.85 -12.89
N LEU A 3 -2.07 14.75 -13.55
CA LEU A 3 -1.44 14.30 -14.79
C LEU A 3 -1.69 15.32 -15.93
N LEU A 4 -0.69 15.60 -16.75
CA LEU A 4 -0.80 16.54 -17.87
C LEU A 4 -0.71 15.81 -19.20
N ARG A 5 0.34 15.01 -19.39
CA ARG A 5 0.65 14.36 -20.67
C ARG A 5 1.34 13.03 -20.45
N LEU A 6 0.98 12.03 -21.24
CA LEU A 6 1.73 10.78 -21.37
C LEU A 6 2.04 10.56 -22.85
N LYS A 7 3.29 10.20 -23.15
CA LYS A 7 3.70 9.73 -24.47
C LYS A 7 4.47 8.43 -24.36
N ILE A 8 4.10 7.44 -25.17
CA ILE A 8 4.81 6.17 -25.30
C ILE A 8 5.72 6.26 -26.52
N SER A 9 7.02 6.32 -26.29
CA SER A 9 8.05 6.39 -27.33
C SER A 9 8.75 5.04 -27.53
N ASP A 10 8.31 4.00 -26.81
CA ASP A 10 8.75 2.62 -26.94
C ASP A 10 8.53 2.12 -28.38
N PRO A 11 9.58 1.68 -29.11
CA PRO A 11 9.44 1.18 -30.47
C PRO A 11 8.45 0.00 -30.60
N SER A 12 8.34 -0.83 -29.55
CA SER A 12 7.39 -1.94 -29.49
C SER A 12 5.98 -1.52 -29.03
N GLY A 13 5.82 -0.24 -28.66
CA GLY A 13 4.64 0.27 -27.96
C GLY A 13 4.56 -0.25 -26.53
N PHE A 14 3.41 -0.03 -25.90
CA PHE A 14 3.06 -0.62 -24.61
C PHE A 14 1.69 -1.29 -24.73
N ARG A 15 1.68 -2.61 -24.87
CA ARG A 15 0.45 -3.40 -25.08
C ARG A 15 -0.30 -2.92 -26.32
N SER A 16 -1.51 -2.35 -26.16
CA SER A 16 -2.27 -1.76 -27.27
C SER A 16 -1.95 -0.30 -27.55
N LEU A 17 -1.06 0.34 -26.77
CA LEU A 17 -0.63 1.72 -26.99
C LEU A 17 0.55 1.68 -27.99
N PRO A 18 0.38 2.16 -29.22
CA PRO A 18 1.46 2.10 -30.23
C PRO A 18 2.61 3.05 -29.89
N CYS A 19 3.76 2.85 -30.54
CA CYS A 19 4.84 3.83 -30.56
C CYS A 19 4.31 5.18 -31.08
N GLY A 20 4.63 6.26 -30.37
CA GLY A 20 4.13 7.60 -30.64
C GLY A 20 2.73 7.88 -30.07
N PHE A 21 2.12 6.94 -29.33
CA PHE A 21 0.88 7.22 -28.60
C PHE A 21 1.11 8.39 -27.65
N GLU A 22 0.21 9.38 -27.70
CA GLU A 22 0.30 10.59 -26.90
C GLU A 22 -1.10 10.98 -26.41
N HIS A 23 -1.22 11.25 -25.12
CA HIS A 23 -2.48 11.62 -24.48
C HIS A 23 -2.29 12.82 -23.56
N TYR A 24 -3.18 13.80 -23.71
CA TYR A 24 -3.27 14.98 -22.86
C TYR A 24 -4.46 14.81 -21.93
N PHE A 25 -4.20 14.78 -20.62
CA PHE A 25 -5.23 14.51 -19.61
C PHE A 25 -6.09 15.75 -19.30
N ARG A 26 -5.59 16.95 -19.62
CA ARG A 26 -6.24 18.23 -19.34
C ARG A 26 -6.03 19.20 -20.49
N THR A 27 -7.08 19.96 -20.82
CA THR A 27 -6.89 21.15 -21.64
C THR A 27 -6.32 22.28 -20.78
N GLU A 28 -5.80 23.33 -21.41
CA GLU A 28 -5.30 24.51 -20.69
C GLU A 28 -6.40 25.18 -19.87
N TRP A 29 -7.63 25.21 -20.39
CA TRP A 29 -8.80 25.76 -19.70
C TRP A 29 -9.19 24.93 -18.47
N ASP A 30 -9.34 23.61 -18.63
CA ASP A 30 -9.71 22.72 -17.51
C ASP A 30 -8.67 22.78 -16.40
N LEU A 31 -7.38 22.84 -16.78
CA LEU A 31 -6.30 22.95 -15.82
C LEU A 31 -6.37 24.28 -15.05
N GLN A 32 -6.61 25.41 -15.71
CA GLN A 32 -6.77 26.69 -15.03
C GLN A 32 -7.94 26.69 -14.05
N GLU A 33 -9.09 26.15 -14.46
CA GLU A 33 -10.26 26.02 -13.58
C GLU A 33 -9.94 25.15 -12.36
N GLU A 34 -9.32 23.99 -12.58
CA GLU A 34 -8.90 23.07 -11.54
C GLU A 34 -7.83 23.60 -10.58
N LEU A 35 -6.99 24.54 -11.03
CA LEU A 35 -5.97 25.18 -10.19
C LEU A 35 -6.53 26.37 -9.39
N ASN A 36 -7.60 26.99 -9.88
CA ASN A 36 -8.34 28.06 -9.20
C ASN A 36 -9.33 27.52 -8.16
N GLN A 37 -9.73 26.25 -8.26
CA GLN A 37 -10.52 25.58 -7.23
C GLN A 37 -9.62 25.23 -6.03
N HIS A 38 -10.02 25.67 -4.83
CA HIS A 38 -9.38 25.26 -3.57
C HIS A 38 -9.61 23.78 -3.22
N GLU A 39 -10.47 23.11 -3.98
CA GLU A 39 -10.92 21.74 -3.78
C GLU A 39 -9.93 20.73 -4.43
N GLY A 40 -9.26 19.92 -3.62
CA GLY A 40 -8.08 19.13 -4.03
C GLY A 40 -8.34 17.87 -4.88
N PHE A 41 -9.60 17.48 -5.11
CA PHE A 41 -9.95 16.23 -5.80
C PHE A 41 -10.39 16.48 -7.24
N ALA A 42 -9.53 16.14 -8.22
CA ALA A 42 -9.76 16.36 -9.64
C ALA A 42 -9.65 15.04 -10.45
N PRO A 43 -10.70 14.21 -10.45
CA PRO A 43 -10.68 12.91 -11.11
C PRO A 43 -10.70 13.07 -12.63
N PHE A 44 -9.88 12.28 -13.31
CA PHE A 44 -9.94 12.13 -14.77
C PHE A 44 -10.63 10.82 -15.12
N VAL A 45 -11.73 10.88 -15.86
CA VAL A 45 -12.52 9.69 -16.22
C VAL A 45 -12.17 9.25 -17.65
N CYS A 46 -11.53 8.08 -17.76
CA CYS A 46 -11.33 7.42 -19.05
C CYS A 46 -12.61 6.68 -19.47
N ALA A 47 -13.36 7.22 -20.43
CA ALA A 47 -14.55 6.59 -21.01
C ALA A 47 -14.32 6.19 -22.48
N GLY A 48 -14.88 5.05 -22.90
CA GLY A 48 -14.73 4.54 -24.27
C GLY A 48 -15.15 3.09 -24.42
N PRO A 49 -15.31 2.58 -25.66
CA PRO A 49 -15.77 1.22 -25.92
C PRO A 49 -14.80 0.16 -25.37
N ASN A 50 -15.28 -1.06 -25.11
CA ASN A 50 -14.43 -2.16 -24.66
C ASN A 50 -13.31 -2.41 -25.69
N GLY A 51 -12.09 -2.69 -25.21
CA GLY A 51 -10.91 -2.88 -26.07
C GLY A 51 -10.20 -1.61 -26.52
N SER A 52 -10.70 -0.41 -26.19
CA SER A 52 -10.08 0.87 -26.60
C SER A 52 -8.75 1.24 -25.91
N GLY A 53 -8.13 0.33 -25.15
CA GLY A 53 -6.86 0.57 -24.46
C GLY A 53 -6.92 1.34 -23.14
N LYS A 54 -8.11 1.59 -22.55
CA LYS A 54 -8.26 2.32 -21.28
C LYS A 54 -7.46 1.72 -20.12
N SER A 55 -7.53 0.39 -19.96
CA SER A 55 -6.75 -0.30 -18.91
C SER A 55 -5.25 -0.21 -19.18
N ASN A 56 -4.84 -0.35 -20.45
CA ASN A 56 -3.43 -0.24 -20.84
C ASN A 56 -2.85 1.16 -20.54
N LEU A 57 -3.66 2.22 -20.60
CA LEU A 57 -3.25 3.56 -20.17
C LEU A 57 -2.95 3.61 -18.65
N LEU A 58 -3.84 3.05 -17.83
CA LEU A 58 -3.61 2.96 -16.37
C LEU A 58 -2.40 2.10 -16.04
N GLU A 59 -2.21 1.01 -16.78
CA GLU A 59 -1.06 0.12 -16.62
C GLU A 59 0.25 0.76 -17.04
N ALA A 60 0.26 1.57 -18.10
CA ALA A 60 1.44 2.32 -18.50
C ALA A 60 1.86 3.28 -17.38
N LEU A 61 0.91 3.98 -16.78
CA LEU A 61 1.16 4.83 -15.61
C LEU A 61 1.69 4.01 -14.43
N ALA A 62 1.05 2.89 -14.09
CA ALA A 62 1.50 2.01 -13.01
C ALA A 62 2.93 1.49 -13.25
N ALA A 63 3.26 1.09 -14.48
CA ALA A 63 4.59 0.63 -14.87
C ALA A 63 5.64 1.73 -14.79
N ILE A 64 5.32 2.96 -15.21
CA ILE A 64 6.21 4.12 -15.10
C ILE A 64 6.50 4.44 -13.63
N PHE A 65 5.46 4.51 -12.78
CA PHE A 65 5.65 4.76 -11.35
C PHE A 65 6.37 3.62 -10.64
N PHE A 66 6.20 2.38 -11.08
CA PHE A 66 6.98 1.25 -10.59
C PHE A 66 8.47 1.39 -10.91
N GLN A 67 8.83 1.82 -12.12
CA GLN A 67 10.23 2.09 -12.48
C GLN A 67 10.83 3.22 -11.62
N LEU A 68 10.07 4.27 -11.34
CA LEU A 68 10.49 5.35 -10.43
C LEU A 68 10.67 4.85 -9.00
N GLU A 69 9.77 3.99 -8.53
CA GLU A 69 9.79 3.47 -7.17
C GLU A 69 10.99 2.55 -6.91
N ILE A 70 11.36 1.70 -7.86
CA ILE A 70 12.55 0.84 -7.78
C ILE A 70 13.83 1.66 -7.58
N LEU A 71 13.92 2.84 -8.22
CA LEU A 71 15.09 3.72 -8.08
C LEU A 71 15.15 4.38 -6.70
N ARG A 72 14.01 4.53 -6.03
CA ARG A 72 13.87 5.20 -4.73
C ARG A 72 14.08 4.24 -3.56
N VAL A 73 13.53 3.04 -3.65
CA VAL A 73 13.54 2.04 -2.59
C VAL A 73 14.96 1.57 -2.26
N ARG A 74 15.25 1.36 -0.97
CA ARG A 74 16.60 0.92 -0.54
C ARG A 74 16.99 -0.41 -1.17
N ARG A 75 18.25 -0.46 -1.62
CA ARG A 75 18.84 -1.66 -2.23
C ARG A 75 18.98 -2.84 -1.27
N SER A 76 19.02 -2.61 0.04
CA SER A 76 19.25 -3.67 1.03
C SER A 76 18.16 -4.75 1.06
N PHE A 77 16.94 -4.41 0.66
CA PHE A 77 15.81 -5.35 0.61
C PHE A 77 15.16 -5.43 -0.79
N LEU A 78 15.66 -4.67 -1.76
CA LEU A 78 15.21 -4.77 -3.13
C LEU A 78 15.78 -6.07 -3.75
N PRO A 79 14.96 -6.95 -4.34
CA PRO A 79 15.43 -8.18 -4.97
C PRO A 79 16.49 -7.91 -6.05
N GLU A 80 17.52 -8.75 -6.17
CA GLU A 80 18.62 -8.58 -7.14
C GLU A 80 18.10 -8.39 -8.58
N VAL A 81 17.02 -9.11 -8.93
CA VAL A 81 16.33 -9.04 -10.23
C VAL A 81 15.60 -7.72 -10.49
N LEU A 82 15.57 -6.80 -9.54
CA LEU A 82 15.08 -5.43 -9.72
C LEU A 82 16.20 -4.39 -9.54
N GLN A 83 17.37 -4.79 -9.03
CA GLN A 83 18.51 -3.90 -8.82
C GLN A 83 19.32 -3.63 -10.10
N SER A 84 19.30 -4.54 -11.07
CA SER A 84 20.15 -4.41 -12.26
C SER A 84 19.62 -3.34 -13.22
N THR A 85 20.53 -2.61 -13.86
CA THR A 85 20.18 -1.57 -14.84
C THR A 85 19.80 -2.12 -16.21
N ASP A 86 20.01 -3.42 -16.45
CA ASP A 86 19.76 -4.11 -17.72
C ASP A 86 18.30 -4.57 -17.90
N HIS A 87 17.40 -4.16 -16.99
CA HIS A 87 15.99 -4.54 -17.12
C HIS A 87 15.27 -3.66 -18.15
N ASP A 88 14.86 -4.29 -19.24
CA ASP A 88 13.83 -3.80 -20.17
C ASP A 88 12.44 -3.80 -19.50
N LEU A 89 12.31 -3.11 -18.36
CA LEU A 89 11.02 -2.80 -17.77
C LEU A 89 10.23 -1.98 -18.80
N SER A 90 9.20 -2.60 -19.37
CA SER A 90 8.30 -1.94 -20.31
C SER A 90 7.40 -0.94 -19.57
N PRO A 91 7.16 0.27 -20.13
CA PRO A 91 7.74 0.76 -21.38
C PRO A 91 9.22 1.11 -21.24
N ILE A 92 10.03 0.76 -22.26
CA ILE A 92 11.47 1.07 -22.29
C ILE A 92 11.74 2.51 -22.73
N SER A 93 10.75 3.20 -23.32
CA SER A 93 10.82 4.64 -23.60
C SER A 93 9.47 5.33 -23.50
N PHE A 94 9.44 6.46 -22.79
CA PHE A 94 8.23 7.25 -22.53
C PHE A 94 8.57 8.67 -22.08
N GLU A 95 7.56 9.55 -22.13
CA GLU A 95 7.55 10.88 -21.53
C GLU A 95 6.26 11.02 -20.69
N LEU A 96 6.35 11.56 -19.49
CA LEU A 96 5.22 11.79 -18.58
C LEU A 96 5.36 13.15 -17.91
N ASP A 97 4.37 14.01 -18.09
CA ASP A 97 4.30 15.33 -17.46
C ASP A 97 3.16 15.39 -16.45
N TYR A 98 3.41 16.00 -15.30
CA TYR A 98 2.39 16.22 -14.28
C TYR A 98 2.67 17.45 -13.40
N LEU A 99 1.65 17.87 -12.67
CA LEU A 99 1.78 18.80 -11.55
C LEU A 99 1.68 18.06 -10.22
N ILE A 100 2.55 18.43 -9.28
CA ILE A 100 2.50 17.96 -7.91
C ILE A 100 2.56 19.14 -6.95
N ARG A 101 1.81 19.04 -5.86
CA ARG A 101 1.77 20.08 -4.84
C ARG A 101 2.99 19.92 -3.94
N VAL A 102 3.91 20.89 -3.95
CA VAL A 102 5.11 20.88 -3.11
C VAL A 102 4.72 21.10 -1.65
N PRO A 103 5.28 20.46 -0.62
CA PRO A 103 4.90 20.76 0.78
C PRO A 103 5.20 22.21 1.17
N GLU A 104 4.43 22.80 2.10
CA GLU A 104 4.54 24.22 2.48
C GLU A 104 5.93 24.60 3.00
N GLU A 105 6.62 23.68 3.68
CA GLU A 105 7.99 23.89 4.17
C GLU A 105 9.03 24.12 3.05
N PHE A 106 8.71 23.76 1.81
CA PHE A 106 9.58 23.97 0.63
C PHE A 106 9.05 25.09 -0.28
N ARG A 107 8.05 25.85 0.16
CA ARG A 107 7.49 26.98 -0.60
C ARG A 107 7.91 28.32 0.00
N ILE A 108 8.03 29.32 -0.87
CA ILE A 108 8.01 30.72 -0.44
C ILE A 108 6.62 31.05 0.08
N SER A 109 6.52 31.85 1.15
CA SER A 109 5.24 32.35 1.63
C SER A 109 4.50 33.10 0.52
N GLY A 110 3.31 32.62 0.14
CA GLY A 110 2.53 33.17 -0.98
C GLY A 110 3.06 32.83 -2.38
N GLY A 111 4.06 31.95 -2.47
CA GLY A 111 4.66 31.48 -3.72
C GLY A 111 3.86 30.38 -4.42
N GLN A 112 4.42 29.87 -5.51
CA GLN A 112 3.77 28.83 -6.31
C GLN A 112 3.60 27.53 -5.51
N GLU A 113 2.44 26.88 -5.62
CA GLU A 113 2.19 25.60 -4.93
C GLU A 113 2.51 24.37 -5.79
N TRP A 114 2.44 24.53 -7.10
CA TRP A 114 2.47 23.43 -8.07
C TRP A 114 3.81 23.37 -8.80
N ALA A 115 4.56 22.31 -8.54
CA ALA A 115 5.74 21.95 -9.32
C ALA A 115 5.30 21.22 -10.59
N LYS A 116 5.81 21.68 -11.74
CA LYS A 116 5.71 20.99 -13.01
C LYS A 116 6.87 20.02 -13.14
N VAL A 117 6.55 18.74 -13.22
CA VAL A 117 7.52 17.66 -13.32
C VAL A 117 7.39 16.97 -14.67
N SER A 118 8.53 16.79 -15.32
CA SER A 118 8.67 15.99 -16.54
C SER A 118 9.52 14.78 -16.23
N VAL A 119 9.00 13.59 -16.50
CA VAL A 119 9.67 12.30 -16.35
C VAL A 119 9.87 11.70 -17.74
N TRP A 120 11.05 11.16 -18.03
CA TRP A 120 11.28 10.49 -19.31
C TRP A 120 12.26 9.33 -19.18
N LYS A 121 12.20 8.44 -20.16
CA LYS A 121 13.15 7.33 -20.35
C LYS A 121 13.42 7.18 -21.85
N ASN A 122 14.69 7.09 -22.22
CA ASN A 122 15.11 6.68 -23.56
C ASN A 122 15.53 5.21 -23.55
N ASN A 123 15.51 4.57 -24.71
CA ASN A 123 15.96 3.20 -24.86
C ASN A 123 17.40 3.03 -24.35
N GLY A 124 17.64 2.04 -23.47
CA GLY A 124 18.92 1.78 -22.84
C GLY A 124 19.32 2.75 -21.72
N GLU A 125 18.46 3.71 -21.35
CA GLU A 125 18.71 4.64 -20.23
C GLU A 125 17.81 4.34 -19.02
N SER A 126 18.26 4.72 -17.83
CA SER A 126 17.41 4.77 -16.63
C SER A 126 16.41 5.93 -16.71
N VAL A 127 15.27 5.79 -16.02
CA VAL A 127 14.27 6.85 -15.89
C VAL A 127 14.89 8.09 -15.24
N ARG A 128 14.57 9.27 -15.77
CA ARG A 128 14.98 10.57 -15.22
C ARG A 128 13.75 11.46 -15.03
N PHE A 129 13.87 12.45 -14.16
CA PHE A 129 12.85 13.48 -14.00
C PHE A 129 13.48 14.86 -13.78
N HIS A 130 12.71 15.90 -14.06
CA HIS A 130 13.13 17.29 -13.96
C HIS A 130 12.01 18.15 -13.40
N TRP A 131 12.36 19.03 -12.45
CA TRP A 131 11.50 20.11 -11.97
C TRP A 131 11.58 21.30 -12.92
N VAL A 132 10.60 21.41 -13.82
CA VAL A 132 10.62 22.36 -14.94
C VAL A 132 10.59 23.81 -14.48
N ASN A 133 9.77 24.11 -13.48
CA ASN A 133 9.57 25.46 -12.97
C ASN A 133 10.22 25.67 -11.60
N GLN A 134 11.38 25.06 -11.39
CA GLN A 134 12.13 25.18 -10.14
C GLN A 134 12.47 26.64 -9.80
N SER A 135 12.72 27.49 -10.81
CA SER A 135 13.02 28.92 -10.61
C SER A 135 11.93 29.68 -9.86
N ASP A 136 10.70 29.17 -9.83
CA ASP A 136 9.55 29.80 -9.18
C ASP A 136 9.50 29.48 -7.67
N PHE A 137 10.37 28.60 -7.20
CA PHE A 137 10.48 28.16 -5.81
C PHE A 137 11.89 28.54 -5.33
N ASP A 138 12.01 29.59 -4.51
CA ASP A 138 13.26 30.14 -3.93
C ASP A 138 13.91 29.12 -3.01
N THR A 139 14.44 28.07 -3.64
CA THR A 139 15.15 26.96 -3.04
C THR A 139 16.61 27.22 -3.32
N ASN A 140 17.40 27.41 -2.27
CA ASN A 140 18.84 27.53 -2.39
C ASN A 140 19.36 26.27 -3.10
N ALA A 141 19.96 26.44 -4.29
CA ALA A 141 20.52 25.33 -5.06
C ALA A 141 21.45 24.43 -4.21
N ASP A 142 22.11 24.97 -3.19
CA ASP A 142 22.98 24.22 -2.27
C ASP A 142 22.24 23.38 -1.20
N GLU A 143 20.98 23.72 -0.83
CA GLU A 143 20.13 22.86 0.01
C GLU A 143 19.43 21.77 -0.81
N VAL A 144 19.31 21.98 -2.13
CA VAL A 144 18.70 21.06 -3.09
C VAL A 144 19.50 19.77 -3.28
N PHE A 145 20.83 19.83 -3.18
CA PHE A 145 21.74 18.70 -3.43
C PHE A 145 21.89 17.70 -2.27
N LYS A 146 21.25 17.91 -1.11
CA LYS A 146 21.31 16.97 0.03
C LYS A 146 20.36 15.77 -0.07
N GLY A 147 19.66 15.60 -1.20
CA GLY A 147 18.97 14.35 -1.56
C GLY A 147 17.45 14.31 -1.39
N SER A 148 16.77 15.41 -1.02
CA SER A 148 15.34 15.39 -0.64
C SER A 148 14.34 15.75 -1.74
N HIS A 149 14.78 16.16 -2.93
CA HIS A 149 13.87 16.71 -3.95
C HIS A 149 13.08 15.63 -4.71
N ALA A 150 13.68 14.45 -4.89
CA ALA A 150 12.97 13.32 -5.50
C ALA A 150 11.71 12.94 -4.69
N ASP A 151 11.82 12.98 -3.36
CA ASP A 151 10.74 12.55 -2.48
C ASP A 151 9.53 13.48 -2.50
N ILE A 152 9.74 14.79 -2.68
CA ILE A 152 8.66 15.81 -2.74
C ILE A 152 8.06 15.97 -4.15
N LEU A 153 8.80 15.56 -5.18
CA LEU A 153 8.37 15.64 -6.59
C LEU A 153 7.65 14.38 -7.06
N LEU A 154 7.73 13.28 -6.31
CA LEU A 154 6.95 12.07 -6.52
C LEU A 154 5.70 12.04 -5.62
N PRO A 155 4.59 11.42 -6.07
CA PRO A 155 3.41 11.27 -5.22
C PRO A 155 3.76 10.52 -3.92
N GLN A 156 3.08 10.85 -2.83
CA GLN A 156 3.19 10.13 -1.56
C GLN A 156 2.66 8.70 -1.68
N TYR A 157 1.61 8.51 -2.49
CA TYR A 157 1.08 7.19 -2.81
C TYR A 157 0.66 7.08 -4.28
N VAL A 158 0.89 5.91 -4.85
CA VAL A 158 0.28 5.47 -6.10
C VAL A 158 -0.61 4.28 -5.75
N LEU A 159 -1.92 4.46 -5.88
CA LEU A 159 -2.92 3.53 -5.38
C LEU A 159 -3.64 2.89 -6.55
N GLY A 160 -3.55 1.57 -6.66
CA GLY A 160 -4.25 0.78 -7.66
C GLY A 160 -5.46 0.07 -7.07
N TYR A 161 -6.58 0.07 -7.78
CA TYR A 161 -7.74 -0.76 -7.46
C TYR A 161 -8.51 -1.11 -8.73
N SER A 162 -8.97 -2.36 -8.85
CA SER A 162 -9.87 -2.79 -9.93
C SER A 162 -10.94 -3.74 -9.39
N SER A 163 -12.19 -3.56 -9.83
CA SER A 163 -13.36 -4.27 -9.29
C SER A 163 -13.64 -5.65 -9.90
N GLY A 164 -12.75 -6.20 -10.73
CA GLY A 164 -12.98 -7.49 -11.39
C GLY A 164 -11.70 -8.29 -11.67
N GLU A 165 -11.88 -9.60 -11.91
CA GLU A 165 -10.82 -10.63 -11.99
C GLU A 165 -9.78 -10.41 -13.10
N ASN A 166 -10.12 -9.64 -14.15
CA ASN A 166 -9.15 -9.21 -15.17
C ASN A 166 -8.29 -8.04 -14.63
N GLU A 167 -7.45 -8.35 -13.65
CA GLU A 167 -6.58 -7.42 -12.91
C GLU A 167 -5.30 -7.08 -13.67
N ILE A 168 -5.42 -6.58 -14.90
CA ILE A 168 -4.24 -6.29 -15.72
C ILE A 168 -3.39 -5.15 -15.10
N LEU A 169 -4.02 -4.25 -14.32
CA LEU A 169 -3.38 -3.15 -13.59
C LEU A 169 -2.45 -3.59 -12.45
N SER A 170 -2.65 -4.78 -11.89
CA SER A 170 -2.16 -5.12 -10.55
C SER A 170 -0.69 -5.51 -10.50
N LEU A 171 -0.11 -5.98 -11.61
CA LEU A 171 1.24 -6.58 -11.63
C LEU A 171 2.34 -5.70 -11.00
N PRO A 172 2.51 -4.41 -11.38
CA PRO A 172 3.57 -3.58 -10.77
C PRO A 172 3.39 -3.40 -9.26
N PHE A 173 2.14 -3.31 -8.81
CA PHE A 173 1.84 -3.19 -7.39
C PHE A 173 2.01 -4.49 -6.62
N PHE A 174 1.68 -5.64 -7.23
CA PHE A 174 1.93 -6.96 -6.64
C PHE A 174 3.43 -7.21 -6.45
N LYS A 175 4.25 -6.83 -7.45
CA LYS A 175 5.72 -6.83 -7.29
C LYS A 175 6.12 -6.00 -6.08
N MET A 176 5.59 -4.78 -5.94
CA MET A 176 5.89 -3.96 -4.77
C MET A 176 5.38 -4.53 -3.45
N ARG A 177 4.27 -5.27 -3.43
CA ARG A 177 3.77 -5.94 -2.23
C ARG A 177 4.77 -6.99 -1.71
N PHE A 178 5.43 -7.73 -2.61
CA PHE A 178 6.51 -8.63 -2.22
C PHE A 178 7.75 -7.87 -1.73
N VAL A 179 8.11 -6.76 -2.38
CA VAL A 179 9.20 -5.89 -1.88
C VAL A 179 8.90 -5.36 -0.48
N GLN A 180 7.64 -5.01 -0.16
CA GLN A 180 7.21 -4.59 1.19
C GLN A 180 7.30 -5.75 2.20
N PHE A 181 7.00 -6.98 1.79
CA PHE A 181 7.21 -8.16 2.63
C PHE A 181 8.71 -8.39 2.87
N ASP A 182 9.52 -8.34 1.82
CA ASP A 182 10.97 -8.52 1.87
C ASP A 182 11.65 -7.41 2.69
N GLU A 183 11.12 -6.18 2.68
CA GLU A 183 11.53 -5.08 3.55
C GLU A 183 11.41 -5.47 5.04
N TYR A 184 10.23 -5.95 5.45
CA TYR A 184 10.00 -6.37 6.84
C TYR A 184 10.81 -7.61 7.20
N TRP A 185 10.90 -8.59 6.29
CA TRP A 185 11.71 -9.78 6.48
C TRP A 185 13.18 -9.43 6.69
N ASN A 186 13.73 -8.56 5.85
CA ASN A 186 15.10 -8.07 6.00
C ASN A 186 15.30 -7.34 7.34
N ALA A 187 14.32 -6.56 7.80
CA ALA A 187 14.40 -5.93 9.12
C ALA A 187 14.49 -6.96 10.25
N LEU A 188 13.70 -8.04 10.21
CA LEU A 188 13.78 -9.16 11.17
C LEU A 188 15.13 -9.87 11.11
N THR A 189 15.58 -10.21 9.89
CA THR A 189 16.83 -10.94 9.66
C THR A 189 18.04 -10.14 10.15
N ARG A 190 18.08 -8.84 9.85
CA ARG A 190 19.20 -7.95 10.16
C ARG A 190 19.04 -7.19 11.49
N GLN A 191 17.97 -7.47 12.24
CA GLN A 191 17.66 -6.82 13.52
C GLN A 191 17.61 -5.29 13.42
N LEU A 192 17.05 -4.79 12.31
CA LEU A 192 16.92 -3.35 12.06
C LEU A 192 15.64 -2.82 12.71
N SER A 193 15.63 -1.53 13.04
CA SER A 193 14.39 -0.84 13.41
C SER A 193 13.43 -0.79 12.22
N TYR A 194 12.15 -1.05 12.47
CA TYR A 194 11.09 -0.92 11.46
C TYR A 194 10.14 0.22 11.85
N SER A 195 9.78 1.07 10.89
CA SER A 195 8.94 2.25 11.14
C SER A 195 7.48 1.93 11.42
N GLY A 196 7.04 0.69 11.19
CA GLY A 196 5.64 0.27 11.33
C GLY A 196 4.78 0.56 10.10
N HIS A 197 5.37 1.05 9.02
CA HIS A 197 4.72 1.20 7.71
C HIS A 197 5.71 0.85 6.60
N PRO A 198 5.25 0.39 5.42
CA PRO A 198 6.16 0.09 4.33
C PRO A 198 6.83 1.36 3.78
N GLU A 199 8.06 1.23 3.28
CA GLU A 199 8.77 2.31 2.61
C GLU A 199 8.14 2.61 1.25
N SER A 200 7.67 1.57 0.55
CA SER A 200 7.10 1.67 -0.80
C SER A 200 5.80 2.49 -0.84
N ARG A 201 5.70 3.35 -1.85
CA ARG A 201 4.55 4.23 -2.12
C ARG A 201 3.50 3.60 -3.02
N LEU A 202 3.78 2.43 -3.62
CA LEU A 202 2.85 1.72 -4.51
C LEU A 202 2.05 0.69 -3.72
N ALA A 203 0.73 0.79 -3.74
CA ALA A 203 -0.16 -0.18 -3.12
C ALA A 203 -1.34 -0.54 -4.03
N TYR A 204 -1.54 -1.84 -4.27
CA TYR A 204 -2.79 -2.35 -4.84
C TYR A 204 -3.71 -2.75 -3.72
N LEU A 205 -4.84 -2.08 -3.62
CA LEU A 205 -5.79 -2.26 -2.53
C LEU A 205 -6.95 -3.11 -3.04
N ASP A 206 -6.69 -4.41 -3.19
CA ASP A 206 -7.69 -5.37 -3.63
C ASP A 206 -8.76 -5.64 -2.55
N SER A 207 -9.62 -6.61 -2.83
CA SER A 207 -10.69 -7.01 -1.91
C SER A 207 -10.17 -7.42 -0.53
N GLY A 208 -8.94 -7.91 -0.41
CA GLY A 208 -8.28 -8.29 0.84
C GLY A 208 -8.06 -7.11 1.80
N PHE A 209 -7.95 -5.88 1.27
CA PHE A 209 -7.79 -4.66 2.08
C PHE A 209 -9.13 -3.98 2.40
N SER A 210 -10.24 -4.42 1.81
CA SER A 210 -11.56 -3.78 1.98
C SER A 210 -11.95 -3.63 3.45
N GLN A 211 -11.77 -4.68 4.25
CA GLN A 211 -12.14 -4.63 5.67
C GLN A 211 -11.28 -3.62 6.43
N ALA A 212 -9.97 -3.57 6.15
CA ALA A 212 -9.05 -2.60 6.76
C ALA A 212 -9.45 -1.16 6.41
N ILE A 213 -9.71 -0.87 5.13
CA ILE A 213 -10.13 0.47 4.65
C ILE A 213 -11.42 0.90 5.36
N LEU A 214 -12.40 0.01 5.45
CA LEU A 214 -13.69 0.34 6.07
C LEU A 214 -13.59 0.51 7.58
N LEU A 215 -12.84 -0.33 8.28
CA LEU A 215 -12.60 -0.18 9.71
C LEU A 215 -11.92 1.16 10.02
N CYS A 216 -10.89 1.55 9.27
CA CYS A 216 -10.20 2.82 9.48
C CYS A 216 -11.14 4.01 9.31
N ASN A 217 -11.96 4.02 8.25
CA ASN A 217 -12.93 5.08 8.03
C ASN A 217 -14.00 5.09 9.13
N LEU A 218 -14.60 3.95 9.43
CA LEU A 218 -15.67 3.85 10.41
C LEU A 218 -15.22 4.13 11.84
N LEU A 219 -13.93 4.00 12.19
CA LEU A 219 -13.40 4.30 13.52
C LEU A 219 -13.05 5.79 13.69
N PHE A 220 -12.48 6.43 12.67
CA PHE A 220 -11.88 7.76 12.79
C PHE A 220 -12.77 8.89 12.26
N GLN A 221 -13.48 8.66 11.16
CA GLN A 221 -14.17 9.71 10.42
C GLN A 221 -15.40 10.22 11.18
N ASN A 222 -15.72 11.49 10.95
CA ASN A 222 -16.88 12.13 11.54
C ASN A 222 -18.17 11.83 10.74
N GLU A 223 -19.30 12.20 11.33
CA GLU A 223 -20.63 11.98 10.76
C GLU A 223 -20.81 12.61 9.36
N THR A 224 -20.17 13.75 9.10
CA THR A 224 -20.24 14.44 7.81
C THR A 224 -19.46 13.69 6.72
N ALA A 225 -18.26 13.21 7.04
CA ALA A 225 -17.44 12.42 6.13
C ALA A 225 -18.06 11.05 5.83
N LEU A 226 -18.76 10.45 6.80
CA LEU A 226 -19.46 9.17 6.66
C LEU A 226 -20.88 9.30 6.10
N GLN A 227 -21.36 10.52 5.82
CA GLN A 227 -22.68 10.73 5.22
C GLN A 227 -22.90 9.88 3.94
N PRO A 228 -21.93 9.75 3.00
CA PRO A 228 -22.11 8.93 1.81
C PRO A 228 -22.21 7.43 2.10
N PHE A 229 -21.57 6.94 3.16
CA PHE A 229 -21.68 5.54 3.60
C PHE A 229 -23.09 5.23 4.09
N ARG A 230 -23.73 6.21 4.76
CA ARG A 230 -25.13 6.13 5.19
C ARG A 230 -26.11 6.28 4.04
N GLU A 231 -25.98 7.32 3.24
CA GLU A 231 -26.96 7.65 2.19
C GLU A 231 -26.93 6.65 1.03
N ASP A 232 -25.75 6.25 0.57
CA ASP A 232 -25.63 5.42 -0.63
C ASP A 232 -25.65 3.91 -0.31
N VAL A 233 -25.26 3.50 0.90
CA VAL A 233 -25.12 2.08 1.30
C VAL A 233 -25.88 1.71 2.57
N GLY A 234 -26.34 2.68 3.35
CA GLY A 234 -27.10 2.44 4.58
C GLY A 234 -26.25 2.03 5.78
N ILE A 235 -24.91 2.18 5.77
CA ILE A 235 -24.09 1.83 6.95
C ILE A 235 -24.21 2.91 8.01
N GLU A 236 -24.81 2.59 9.15
CA GLU A 236 -25.01 3.53 10.26
C GLU A 236 -23.83 3.57 11.24
N ALA A 237 -23.48 2.42 11.82
CA ALA A 237 -22.42 2.35 12.84
C ALA A 237 -21.74 1.00 12.88
N LEU A 238 -20.40 1.00 12.99
CA LEU A 238 -19.61 -0.19 13.34
C LEU A 238 -19.95 -0.63 14.77
N ARG A 239 -20.23 -1.91 14.97
CA ARG A 239 -20.63 -2.49 16.26
C ARG A 239 -19.54 -3.31 16.89
N GLU A 240 -18.96 -4.23 16.11
CA GLU A 240 -17.88 -5.08 16.59
C GLU A 240 -16.99 -5.51 15.44
N PHE A 241 -15.78 -5.90 15.79
CA PHE A 241 -14.89 -6.66 14.93
C PHE A 241 -13.86 -7.39 15.79
N ARG A 242 -13.24 -8.40 15.19
CA ARG A 242 -12.16 -9.18 15.77
C ARG A 242 -10.96 -9.13 14.86
N ILE A 243 -9.79 -8.94 15.46
CA ILE A 243 -8.49 -9.14 14.82
C ILE A 243 -7.91 -10.43 15.38
N ILE A 244 -7.40 -11.29 14.51
CA ILE A 244 -6.68 -12.49 14.90
C ILE A 244 -5.29 -12.43 14.26
N ILE A 245 -4.26 -12.54 15.10
CA ILE A 245 -2.85 -12.48 14.72
C ILE A 245 -2.17 -13.79 15.16
N ARG A 246 -1.73 -14.60 14.20
CA ARG A 246 -0.79 -15.68 14.47
C ARG A 246 0.61 -15.07 14.59
N ARG A 247 1.33 -15.36 15.66
CA ARG A 247 2.56 -14.62 15.98
C ARG A 247 3.78 -15.20 15.27
N SER A 248 3.88 -16.53 15.25
CA SER A 248 5.05 -17.22 14.68
C SER A 248 4.72 -18.16 13.52
N ILE A 249 5.72 -18.36 12.67
CA ILE A 249 5.71 -19.32 11.56
C ILE A 249 6.83 -20.34 11.73
N PRO A 250 6.63 -21.58 11.25
CA PRO A 250 7.73 -22.54 11.19
C PRO A 250 8.77 -22.09 10.14
N LEU A 251 10.04 -22.31 10.45
CA LEU A 251 11.17 -22.11 9.54
C LEU A 251 11.87 -23.44 9.25
N ALA A 252 12.26 -23.62 8.00
CA ALA A 252 13.15 -24.72 7.64
C ALA A 252 14.60 -24.40 8.07
N PRO A 253 15.42 -25.41 8.43
CA PRO A 253 16.80 -25.19 8.85
C PRO A 253 17.65 -24.41 7.84
N GLU A 254 17.39 -24.58 6.54
CA GLU A 254 18.09 -23.88 5.47
C GLU A 254 17.83 -22.37 5.52
N GLN A 255 16.62 -21.96 5.93
CA GLN A 255 16.24 -20.55 6.03
C GLN A 255 16.92 -19.83 7.20
N LEU A 256 17.30 -20.55 8.26
CA LEU A 256 18.00 -19.97 9.42
C LEU A 256 19.36 -19.39 9.03
N THR A 257 20.02 -19.95 8.02
CA THR A 257 21.33 -19.46 7.57
C THR A 257 21.29 -18.00 7.09
N SER A 258 20.13 -17.52 6.62
CA SER A 258 19.94 -16.11 6.24
C SER A 258 20.04 -15.15 7.42
N PHE A 259 19.79 -15.63 8.66
CA PHE A 259 19.87 -14.85 9.90
C PHE A 259 21.28 -14.77 10.49
N ALA A 260 22.27 -15.40 9.85
CA ALA A 260 23.67 -15.27 10.26
C ALA A 260 24.17 -13.82 10.09
N SER A 261 25.02 -13.39 11.03
CA SER A 261 25.65 -12.08 11.02
C SER A 261 26.70 -11.98 9.91
N GLU A 262 26.63 -10.92 9.09
CA GLU A 262 27.61 -10.66 8.02
C GLU A 262 28.99 -10.28 8.54
N ASP A 263 29.06 -9.69 9.74
CA ASP A 263 30.31 -9.20 10.34
C ASP A 263 31.19 -10.31 10.93
N LYS A 264 30.62 -11.50 11.17
CA LYS A 264 31.34 -12.66 11.69
C LYS A 264 31.86 -13.51 10.54
N ASN A 265 33.08 -13.22 10.10
CA ASN A 265 33.83 -14.09 9.19
C ASN A 265 33.83 -15.56 9.71
N GLN A 266 33.12 -16.45 9.00
CA GLN A 266 33.04 -17.92 9.13
C GLN A 266 31.91 -18.51 10.00
N HIS A 267 31.40 -19.66 9.52
CA HIS A 267 30.18 -20.39 9.86
C HIS A 267 29.75 -20.31 11.34
N GLN A 268 28.76 -19.46 11.63
CA GLN A 268 28.01 -19.54 12.88
C GLN A 268 27.28 -20.88 12.97
N SER A 269 27.31 -21.52 14.14
CA SER A 269 26.46 -22.68 14.38
C SER A 269 24.98 -22.25 14.40
N LEU A 270 24.05 -23.18 14.21
CA LEU A 270 22.61 -22.89 14.31
C LEU A 270 22.26 -22.33 15.69
N ASP A 271 22.86 -22.88 16.75
CA ASP A 271 22.66 -22.40 18.12
C ASP A 271 23.16 -20.95 18.30
N ASP A 272 24.26 -20.56 17.66
CA ASP A 272 24.75 -19.17 17.71
C ASP A 272 23.77 -18.22 17.01
N ILE A 273 23.18 -18.64 15.89
CA ILE A 273 22.20 -17.83 15.14
C ILE A 273 20.95 -17.62 16.01
N LEU A 274 20.39 -18.71 16.57
CA LEU A 274 19.20 -18.67 17.42
C LEU A 274 19.41 -17.78 18.65
N ASN A 275 20.56 -17.90 19.32
CA ASN A 275 20.87 -17.07 20.48
C ASN A 275 21.14 -15.60 20.14
N SER A 276 21.48 -15.31 18.89
CA SER A 276 21.82 -13.94 18.45
C SER A 276 20.64 -13.15 17.92
N ASN A 277 19.54 -13.79 17.49
CA ASN A 277 18.38 -13.11 16.95
C ASN A 277 17.12 -13.38 17.80
N PRO A 278 16.56 -12.36 18.47
CA PRO A 278 15.43 -12.55 19.38
C PRO A 278 14.11 -12.92 18.68
N ALA A 279 14.04 -12.80 17.35
CA ALA A 279 12.87 -13.25 16.60
C ALA A 279 12.82 -14.77 16.42
N LEU A 280 13.90 -15.49 16.70
CA LEU A 280 13.99 -16.94 16.48
C LEU A 280 13.83 -17.71 17.79
N HIS A 281 13.02 -18.76 17.76
CA HIS A 281 12.84 -19.68 18.88
C HIS A 281 12.88 -21.13 18.41
N VAL A 282 13.21 -22.03 19.33
CA VAL A 282 13.27 -23.47 19.08
C VAL A 282 12.38 -24.19 20.09
N ASP A 283 11.51 -25.04 19.58
CA ASP A 283 10.69 -25.93 20.41
C ASP A 283 11.19 -27.36 20.24
N MET A 284 11.32 -28.04 21.38
CA MET A 284 11.67 -29.45 21.44
C MET A 284 10.38 -30.26 21.48
N ASP A 285 10.05 -30.91 20.38
CA ASP A 285 8.91 -31.83 20.33
C ASP A 285 9.41 -33.26 20.58
N GLU A 286 8.75 -33.97 21.51
CA GLU A 286 9.17 -35.30 21.95
C GLU A 286 9.11 -36.34 20.82
N GLU A 287 8.27 -36.11 19.79
CA GLU A 287 8.10 -37.03 18.65
C GLU A 287 8.80 -36.58 17.37
N SER A 288 8.91 -35.26 17.11
CA SER A 288 9.37 -34.72 15.82
C SER A 288 10.76 -34.06 15.84
N GLY A 289 11.37 -33.90 17.02
CA GLY A 289 12.69 -33.31 17.20
C GLY A 289 12.66 -31.79 17.38
N GLN A 290 13.71 -31.10 16.92
CA GLN A 290 13.81 -29.64 16.98
C GLN A 290 12.97 -28.99 15.89
N SER A 291 12.05 -28.11 16.29
CA SER A 291 11.29 -27.26 15.37
C SER A 291 11.68 -25.80 15.57
N TYR A 292 11.89 -25.08 14.48
CA TYR A 292 12.34 -23.69 14.51
C TYR A 292 11.19 -22.77 14.12
N HIS A 293 11.03 -21.69 14.88
CA HIS A 293 9.97 -20.73 14.70
C HIS A 293 10.53 -19.31 14.55
N LEU A 294 9.90 -18.53 13.68
CA LEU A 294 10.14 -17.09 13.55
C LEU A 294 8.94 -16.33 14.07
N ASN A 295 9.14 -15.56 15.15
CA ASN A 295 8.17 -14.60 15.66
C ASN A 295 8.11 -13.39 14.73
N LEU A 296 7.06 -13.33 13.92
CA LEU A 296 6.81 -12.22 13.00
C LEU A 296 6.40 -10.94 13.72
N MET A 297 6.03 -10.99 15.00
CA MET A 297 5.64 -9.81 15.78
C MET A 297 6.81 -9.13 16.49
N GLN A 298 8.04 -9.69 16.40
CA GLN A 298 9.21 -9.19 17.14
C GLN A 298 9.50 -7.69 16.95
N LEU A 299 9.25 -7.12 15.78
CA LEU A 299 9.45 -5.69 15.50
C LEU A 299 8.14 -4.89 15.49
N LEU A 300 7.01 -5.52 15.79
CA LEU A 300 5.67 -4.93 15.76
C LEU A 300 4.97 -4.97 17.12
N GLU A 301 5.55 -5.66 18.10
CA GLU A 301 5.05 -5.77 19.47
C GLU A 301 6.18 -5.41 20.45
N GLY A 302 5.84 -4.62 21.45
CA GLY A 302 6.71 -4.31 22.58
C GLY A 302 5.93 -4.35 23.88
N ASP A 303 6.42 -3.64 24.90
CA ASP A 303 5.70 -3.52 26.16
C ASP A 303 4.33 -2.84 26.02
N ASP A 304 3.55 -2.82 27.11
CA ASP A 304 2.20 -2.27 27.12
C ASP A 304 2.15 -0.77 26.78
N LYS A 305 3.27 -0.04 26.86
CA LYS A 305 3.36 1.40 26.55
C LYS A 305 3.94 1.68 25.16
N SER A 306 4.47 0.66 24.50
CA SER A 306 5.09 0.76 23.19
C SER A 306 4.13 1.28 22.13
N SER A 307 4.60 2.19 21.28
CA SER A 307 3.85 2.68 20.12
C SER A 307 3.82 1.69 18.95
N LEU A 308 4.45 0.52 19.10
CA LEU A 308 4.44 -0.51 18.06
C LEU A 308 3.02 -1.03 17.80
N VAL A 309 2.81 -1.48 16.56
CA VAL A 309 1.48 -1.73 15.98
C VAL A 309 0.63 -2.69 16.83
N VAL A 310 1.17 -3.84 17.24
CA VAL A 310 0.44 -4.85 17.99
C VAL A 310 0.12 -4.36 19.40
N SER A 311 1.07 -3.70 20.08
CA SER A 311 0.86 -3.10 21.40
C SER A 311 -0.20 -2.01 21.36
N ALA A 312 -0.19 -1.16 20.32
CA ALA A 312 -1.22 -0.15 20.08
C ALA A 312 -2.61 -0.78 19.84
N LEU A 313 -2.70 -1.85 19.05
CA LEU A 313 -3.95 -2.57 18.81
C LEU A 313 -4.48 -3.25 20.08
N LYS A 314 -3.60 -3.84 20.91
CA LYS A 314 -3.94 -4.41 22.22
C LYS A 314 -4.57 -3.36 23.15
N ARG A 315 -3.97 -2.16 23.24
CA ARG A 315 -4.52 -1.05 24.05
C ARG A 315 -5.88 -0.54 23.57
N CYS A 316 -6.20 -0.73 22.30
CA CYS A 316 -7.50 -0.36 21.75
C CYS A 316 -8.58 -1.44 21.96
N ALA A 317 -8.18 -2.68 22.29
CA ALA A 317 -9.09 -3.81 22.38
C ALA A 317 -9.97 -3.74 23.63
N SER A 318 -11.22 -4.17 23.49
CA SER A 318 -12.12 -4.34 24.64
C SER A 318 -11.70 -5.54 25.49
N LEU A 319 -11.22 -6.58 24.83
CA LEU A 319 -10.65 -7.78 25.42
C LEU A 319 -9.57 -8.30 24.46
N TYR A 320 -8.49 -8.85 25.00
CA TYR A 320 -7.59 -9.69 24.22
C TYR A 320 -7.32 -11.01 24.94
N TYR A 321 -7.02 -12.03 24.14
CA TYR A 321 -6.68 -13.38 24.60
C TYR A 321 -5.47 -13.89 23.82
N GLU A 322 -4.49 -14.42 24.55
CA GLU A 322 -3.32 -15.09 23.96
C GLU A 322 -3.54 -16.60 24.08
N ASP A 323 -3.74 -17.23 22.92
CA ASP A 323 -3.84 -18.68 22.81
C ASP A 323 -2.44 -19.26 22.67
N GLU A 324 -1.82 -19.63 23.80
CA GLU A 324 -0.47 -20.20 23.82
C GLU A 324 -0.38 -21.50 23.02
N CYS A 325 -1.45 -22.30 22.97
CA CYS A 325 -1.45 -23.57 22.25
C CYS A 325 -1.37 -23.39 20.72
N ASN A 326 -1.96 -22.31 20.20
CA ASN A 326 -2.00 -22.02 18.77
C ASN A 326 -1.12 -20.83 18.38
N ASP A 327 -0.32 -20.31 19.30
CA ASP A 327 0.49 -19.10 19.17
C ASP A 327 -0.27 -17.94 18.49
N THR A 328 -1.46 -17.67 19.00
CA THR A 328 -2.43 -16.77 18.37
C THR A 328 -2.94 -15.71 19.35
N LEU A 329 -2.79 -14.44 18.98
CA LEU A 329 -3.38 -13.30 19.67
C LEU A 329 -4.75 -12.98 19.07
N ILE A 330 -5.78 -12.93 19.91
CA ILE A 330 -7.15 -12.56 19.54
C ILE A 330 -7.46 -11.23 20.20
N LEU A 331 -7.87 -10.24 19.40
CA LEU A 331 -8.26 -8.91 19.85
C LEU A 331 -9.73 -8.68 19.50
N ASP A 332 -10.56 -8.50 20.51
CA ASP A 332 -12.00 -8.23 20.38
C ASP A 332 -12.31 -6.76 20.63
N TYR A 333 -13.08 -6.18 19.73
CA TYR A 333 -13.48 -4.78 19.79
C TYR A 333 -14.99 -4.68 19.82
N TRP A 334 -15.52 -4.23 20.95
CA TRP A 334 -16.89 -3.74 21.06
C TRP A 334 -16.88 -2.22 20.87
N VAL A 335 -17.35 -1.75 19.72
CA VAL A 335 -17.11 -0.37 19.27
C VAL A 335 -18.07 0.61 19.93
N ASN A 336 -17.50 1.49 20.74
CA ASN A 336 -18.17 2.65 21.35
C ASN A 336 -17.25 3.89 21.28
N ASP A 337 -17.66 4.99 21.91
CA ASP A 337 -16.89 6.23 21.92
C ASP A 337 -15.51 6.08 22.59
N ALA A 338 -15.41 5.27 23.65
CA ALA A 338 -14.13 4.99 24.31
C ALA A 338 -13.19 4.19 23.41
N THR A 339 -13.70 3.20 22.67
CA THR A 339 -12.93 2.46 21.65
C THR A 339 -12.40 3.40 20.58
N ARG A 340 -13.27 4.27 20.02
CA ARG A 340 -12.88 5.26 19.01
C ARG A 340 -11.80 6.21 19.54
N GLN A 341 -11.96 6.65 20.78
CA GLN A 341 -10.97 7.50 21.43
C GLN A 341 -9.63 6.78 21.63
N ALA A 342 -9.64 5.52 22.06
CA ALA A 342 -8.43 4.71 22.20
C ALA A 342 -7.70 4.56 20.85
N PHE A 343 -8.42 4.30 19.76
CA PHE A 343 -7.83 4.27 18.42
C PHE A 343 -7.24 5.63 18.01
N ARG A 344 -7.93 6.75 18.28
CA ARG A 344 -7.41 8.08 17.98
C ARG A 344 -6.12 8.38 18.76
N GLU A 345 -6.06 8.04 20.03
CA GLU A 345 -4.87 8.26 20.87
C GLU A 345 -3.69 7.40 20.42
N ASN A 346 -3.93 6.12 20.12
CA ASN A 346 -2.86 5.19 19.74
C ASN A 346 -2.32 5.38 18.32
N PHE A 347 -3.09 5.99 17.43
CA PHE A 347 -2.72 6.20 16.02
C PHE A 347 -2.69 7.70 15.65
N ASN A 348 -2.44 8.59 16.62
CA ASN A 348 -2.27 10.03 16.42
C ASN A 348 -3.42 10.70 15.64
N GLY A 349 -4.65 10.24 15.83
CA GLY A 349 -5.84 10.71 15.11
C GLY A 349 -5.85 10.38 13.61
N SER A 350 -4.89 9.60 13.11
CA SER A 350 -4.72 9.31 11.69
C SER A 350 -5.30 7.95 11.32
N ALA A 351 -6.40 7.97 10.56
CA ALA A 351 -6.96 6.77 9.95
C ALA A 351 -5.95 6.08 9.02
N LEU A 352 -5.11 6.87 8.35
CA LEU A 352 -4.07 6.37 7.44
C LEU A 352 -2.96 5.62 8.20
N ALA A 353 -2.57 6.09 9.39
CA ALA A 353 -1.59 5.39 10.22
C ALA A 353 -2.09 4.01 10.65
N LEU A 354 -3.37 3.90 11.05
CA LEU A 354 -3.99 2.59 11.33
C LEU A 354 -4.04 1.72 10.08
N PHE A 355 -4.35 2.30 8.92
CA PHE A 355 -4.39 1.54 7.67
C PHE A 355 -3.01 0.99 7.28
N GLN A 356 -1.94 1.78 7.42
CA GLN A 356 -0.57 1.34 7.16
C GLN A 356 -0.16 0.21 8.11
N ALA A 357 -0.54 0.29 9.38
CA ALA A 357 -0.36 -0.79 10.35
C ALA A 357 -1.07 -2.08 9.90
N PHE A 358 -2.33 -1.99 9.47
CA PHE A 358 -3.04 -3.14 8.89
C PHE A 358 -2.38 -3.63 7.60
N GLN A 359 -1.85 -2.74 6.77
CA GLN A 359 -1.18 -3.12 5.53
C GLN A 359 0.06 -3.97 5.81
N VAL A 360 0.90 -3.60 6.78
CA VAL A 360 2.04 -4.41 7.21
C VAL A 360 1.58 -5.79 7.64
N LEU A 361 0.63 -5.85 8.59
CA LEU A 361 0.14 -7.13 9.13
C LEU A 361 -0.49 -8.03 8.05
N LEU A 362 -1.27 -7.47 7.12
CA LEU A 362 -1.88 -8.21 6.03
C LEU A 362 -0.85 -8.74 5.03
N THR A 363 0.21 -7.97 4.76
CA THR A 363 1.31 -8.37 3.89
C THR A 363 2.10 -9.56 4.45
N LEU A 364 2.13 -9.76 5.78
CA LEU A 364 2.75 -10.94 6.40
C LEU A 364 2.08 -12.27 5.99
N ASN A 365 0.85 -12.23 5.44
CA ASN A 365 0.21 -13.42 4.86
C ASN A 365 0.96 -13.96 3.62
N LEU A 366 1.97 -13.27 3.11
CA LEU A 366 2.80 -13.72 1.99
C LEU A 366 3.95 -14.67 2.42
N TYR A 367 4.06 -15.03 3.69
CA TYR A 367 5.18 -15.83 4.21
C TYR A 367 5.38 -17.21 3.55
N LYS A 368 4.34 -17.80 2.94
CA LYS A 368 4.45 -19.09 2.21
C LYS A 368 4.93 -18.94 0.77
N VAL A 369 5.10 -17.72 0.24
CA VAL A 369 5.52 -17.51 -1.14
C VAL A 369 7.02 -17.72 -1.25
N SER A 370 7.43 -18.68 -2.10
CA SER A 370 8.85 -19.02 -2.28
C SER A 370 9.63 -17.93 -3.03
N ASP A 371 10.95 -17.86 -2.79
CA ASP A 371 11.83 -16.92 -3.50
C ASP A 371 11.88 -17.17 -5.01
N ASN A 372 11.75 -18.42 -5.45
CA ASN A 372 11.63 -18.77 -6.86
C ASN A 372 10.37 -18.16 -7.48
N LEU A 373 9.23 -18.30 -6.81
CA LEU A 373 7.97 -17.71 -7.29
C LEU A 373 8.03 -16.18 -7.30
N LYS A 374 8.60 -15.55 -6.26
CA LYS A 374 8.83 -14.10 -6.26
C LYS A 374 9.71 -13.68 -7.44
N THR A 375 10.82 -14.37 -7.67
CA THR A 375 11.77 -14.09 -8.78
C THR A 375 11.10 -14.21 -10.15
N ASP A 376 10.31 -15.26 -10.37
CA ASP A 376 9.56 -15.45 -11.61
C ASP A 376 8.53 -14.33 -11.80
N LEU A 377 7.81 -13.95 -10.74
CA LEU A 377 6.83 -12.85 -10.79
C LEU A 377 7.49 -11.49 -11.07
N TYR A 378 8.67 -11.21 -10.49
CA TYR A 378 9.41 -9.98 -10.79
C TYR A 378 9.80 -9.86 -12.26
N ARG A 379 10.12 -10.97 -12.93
CA ARG A 379 10.42 -11.02 -14.37
C ARG A 379 9.17 -11.10 -15.26
N SER A 380 8.05 -11.50 -14.69
CA SER A 380 6.81 -11.75 -15.43
C SER A 380 6.21 -10.47 -16.02
N THR A 381 5.60 -10.65 -17.19
CA THR A 381 4.67 -9.72 -17.86
C THR A 381 3.23 -10.26 -17.84
N SER A 382 2.99 -11.40 -17.18
CA SER A 382 1.71 -12.12 -17.14
C SER A 382 0.60 -11.35 -16.43
N HIS A 383 -0.65 -11.65 -16.79
CA HIS A 383 -1.85 -11.08 -16.16
C HIS A 383 -2.45 -11.98 -15.09
N TYR A 384 -1.93 -13.20 -14.92
CA TYR A 384 -2.45 -14.22 -14.00
C TYR A 384 -1.74 -14.21 -12.63
N VAL A 385 -1.20 -13.06 -12.22
CA VAL A 385 -0.41 -12.94 -10.98
C VAL A 385 -1.25 -13.32 -9.76
N SER A 386 -2.50 -12.88 -9.72
CA SER A 386 -3.46 -13.20 -8.65
C SER A 386 -3.74 -14.70 -8.53
N GLU A 387 -3.67 -15.45 -9.63
CA GLU A 387 -3.82 -16.91 -9.64
C GLU A 387 -2.52 -17.64 -9.27
N THR A 388 -1.37 -16.99 -9.47
CA THR A 388 -0.06 -17.59 -9.20
C THR A 388 0.30 -17.52 -7.71
N VAL A 389 -0.19 -16.50 -6.99
CA VAL A 389 0.09 -16.30 -5.57
C VAL A 389 -0.90 -17.10 -4.71
N PRO A 390 -0.42 -17.95 -3.77
CA PRO A 390 -1.30 -18.79 -2.97
C PRO A 390 -2.22 -17.96 -2.08
N THR A 391 -3.53 -18.25 -2.13
CA THR A 391 -4.48 -17.75 -1.15
C THR A 391 -4.50 -18.68 0.06
N LEU A 392 -3.99 -18.20 1.20
CA LEU A 392 -3.96 -19.00 2.43
C LEU A 392 -5.36 -19.27 2.98
N ALA A 393 -5.54 -20.47 3.52
CA ALA A 393 -6.69 -20.82 4.34
C ALA A 393 -6.77 -19.88 5.55
N SER A 394 -7.99 -19.68 6.08
CA SER A 394 -8.22 -18.63 7.08
C SER A 394 -7.38 -18.84 8.35
N ASP A 395 -7.17 -20.07 8.78
CA ASP A 395 -6.40 -20.46 9.96
C ASP A 395 -4.89 -20.31 9.76
N GLU A 396 -4.41 -20.46 8.52
CA GLU A 396 -2.99 -20.27 8.17
C GLU A 396 -2.56 -18.80 8.04
N ARG A 397 -3.52 -17.88 7.87
CA ARG A 397 -3.22 -16.44 7.76
C ARG A 397 -2.63 -15.89 9.05
N ILE A 398 -1.53 -15.15 8.91
CA ILE A 398 -0.91 -14.34 9.96
C ILE A 398 -1.90 -13.35 10.52
N MET A 399 -2.54 -12.56 9.65
CA MET A 399 -3.51 -11.55 10.05
C MET A 399 -4.83 -11.75 9.33
N ARG A 400 -5.93 -11.69 10.09
CA ARG A 400 -7.30 -11.75 9.55
C ARG A 400 -8.30 -11.00 10.42
N PHE A 401 -9.30 -10.41 9.77
CA PHE A 401 -10.48 -9.86 10.43
C PHE A 401 -11.59 -10.91 10.50
N LYS A 402 -12.30 -10.96 11.63
CA LYS A 402 -13.56 -11.69 11.80
C LYS A 402 -14.62 -10.78 12.41
N PHE A 403 -15.88 -11.18 12.25
CA PHE A 403 -17.03 -10.54 12.90
C PHE A 403 -17.13 -9.02 12.70
N VAL A 404 -16.72 -8.50 11.53
CA VAL A 404 -16.91 -7.07 11.21
C VAL A 404 -18.40 -6.84 11.01
N ARG A 405 -19.08 -6.34 12.04
CA ARG A 405 -20.53 -6.11 12.06
C ARG A 405 -20.87 -4.63 12.17
N PHE A 406 -21.92 -4.22 11.47
CA PHE A 406 -22.45 -2.86 11.54
C PHE A 406 -23.99 -2.87 11.59
N THR A 407 -24.57 -1.77 12.07
CA THR A 407 -25.99 -1.52 11.87
C THR A 407 -26.24 -0.93 10.49
N LYS A 408 -27.26 -1.46 9.81
CA LYS A 408 -27.68 -1.02 8.49
C LYS A 408 -29.09 -0.44 8.56
N GLN A 409 -29.30 0.66 7.87
CA GLN A 409 -30.60 1.33 7.83
C GLN A 409 -31.69 0.37 7.31
N GLY A 410 -32.78 0.25 8.05
CA GLY A 410 -33.90 -0.63 7.71
C GLY A 410 -33.68 -2.11 8.03
N VAL A 411 -32.60 -2.47 8.74
CA VAL A 411 -32.33 -3.84 9.20
C VAL A 411 -32.25 -3.85 10.73
N GLU A 412 -33.06 -4.71 11.38
CA GLU A 412 -33.13 -4.76 12.86
C GLU A 412 -31.86 -5.36 13.48
N GLU A 413 -31.31 -6.42 12.88
CA GLU A 413 -30.12 -7.11 13.39
C GLU A 413 -28.83 -6.57 12.77
N PRO A 414 -27.70 -6.55 13.51
CA PRO A 414 -26.40 -6.19 12.95
C PRO A 414 -26.01 -7.13 11.82
N MET A 415 -25.61 -6.55 10.68
CA MET A 415 -25.16 -7.30 9.52
C MET A 415 -23.65 -7.48 9.51
N MET A 416 -23.18 -8.61 9.00
CA MET A 416 -21.77 -8.78 8.71
C MET A 416 -21.39 -8.05 7.43
N LEU A 417 -20.18 -7.50 7.38
CA LEU A 417 -19.66 -6.85 6.19
C LEU A 417 -19.70 -7.77 4.96
N LYS A 418 -19.49 -9.08 5.12
CA LYS A 418 -19.56 -10.06 4.03
C LYS A 418 -20.97 -10.32 3.48
N GLU A 419 -22.02 -9.79 4.11
CA GLU A 419 -23.41 -9.95 3.68
C GLU A 419 -23.85 -8.84 2.72
N LEU A 420 -23.01 -7.83 2.48
CA LEU A 420 -23.29 -6.79 1.50
C LEU A 420 -23.23 -7.37 0.08
N SER A 421 -23.99 -6.76 -0.82
CA SER A 421 -23.88 -7.06 -2.24
C SER A 421 -22.51 -6.63 -2.79
N ASP A 422 -22.05 -7.28 -3.86
CA ASP A 422 -20.80 -6.92 -4.53
C ASP A 422 -20.76 -5.43 -4.93
N GLY A 423 -21.90 -4.88 -5.36
CA GLY A 423 -22.02 -3.47 -5.75
C GLY A 423 -21.82 -2.52 -4.56
N GLU A 424 -22.37 -2.86 -3.39
CA GLU A 424 -22.19 -2.08 -2.16
C GLU A 424 -20.74 -2.18 -1.67
N HIS A 425 -20.14 -3.38 -1.73
CA HIS A 425 -18.73 -3.58 -1.41
C HIS A 425 -17.80 -2.73 -2.27
N GLN A 426 -17.99 -2.74 -3.59
CA GLN A 426 -17.18 -1.96 -4.52
C GLN A 426 -17.32 -0.46 -4.26
N LEU A 427 -18.55 0.01 -4.01
CA LEU A 427 -18.79 1.41 -3.69
C LEU A 427 -18.09 1.79 -2.40
N LEU A 428 -18.35 1.08 -1.29
CA LEU A 428 -17.73 1.33 0.00
C LEU A 428 -16.21 1.30 -0.04
N HIS A 429 -15.63 0.34 -0.76
CA HIS A 429 -14.19 0.25 -0.94
C HIS A 429 -13.65 1.52 -1.59
N SER A 430 -14.29 1.97 -2.67
CA SER A 430 -13.85 3.15 -3.44
C SER A 430 -14.04 4.45 -2.67
N LEU A 431 -15.19 4.60 -1.99
CA LEU A 431 -15.47 5.74 -1.12
C LEU A 431 -14.46 5.81 0.02
N GLY A 432 -14.23 4.68 0.69
CA GLY A 432 -13.30 4.57 1.80
C GLY A 432 -11.86 4.80 1.39
N LEU A 433 -11.45 4.33 0.21
CA LEU A 433 -10.14 4.58 -0.35
C LEU A 433 -9.90 6.07 -0.60
N CYS A 434 -10.84 6.75 -1.29
CA CYS A 434 -10.70 8.18 -1.53
C CYS A 434 -10.71 8.98 -0.22
N LEU A 435 -11.57 8.63 0.74
CA LEU A 435 -11.67 9.32 2.03
C LEU A 435 -10.41 9.15 2.88
N LEU A 436 -9.83 7.95 2.90
CA LEU A 436 -8.65 7.60 3.68
C LEU A 436 -7.40 8.37 3.23
N PHE A 437 -7.29 8.65 1.92
CA PHE A 437 -6.13 9.29 1.30
C PHE A 437 -6.41 10.72 0.81
N ARG A 438 -7.56 11.33 1.16
CA ARG A 438 -7.98 12.63 0.61
C ARG A 438 -6.99 13.77 0.84
N GLU A 439 -6.31 13.77 1.98
CA GLU A 439 -5.36 14.82 2.40
C GLU A 439 -3.92 14.53 1.95
N THR A 440 -3.72 13.55 1.08
CA THR A 440 -2.39 13.12 0.64
C THR A 440 -2.13 13.48 -0.82
N ASN A 441 -0.86 13.69 -1.16
CA ASN A 441 -0.43 13.90 -2.54
C ASN A 441 -0.40 12.58 -3.31
N SER A 442 -1.56 12.02 -3.61
CA SER A 442 -1.71 10.68 -4.18
C SER A 442 -2.13 10.66 -5.65
N LEU A 443 -1.77 9.57 -6.34
CA LEU A 443 -2.28 9.20 -7.65
C LEU A 443 -3.14 7.94 -7.52
N PHE A 444 -4.43 8.05 -7.86
CA PHE A 444 -5.36 6.92 -7.86
C PHE A 444 -5.52 6.38 -9.29
N LEU A 445 -5.18 5.11 -9.48
CA LEU A 445 -5.37 4.36 -10.72
C LEU A 445 -6.52 3.36 -10.50
N LEU A 446 -7.73 3.77 -10.86
CA LEU A 446 -8.97 3.05 -10.58
C LEU A 446 -9.55 2.40 -11.83
N GLY A 447 -9.57 1.07 -11.88
CA GLY A 447 -10.14 0.27 -12.97
C GLY A 447 -11.58 -0.20 -12.67
N LYS A 448 -12.51 0.01 -13.62
CA LYS A 448 -13.90 -0.50 -13.55
C LYS A 448 -14.66 -0.17 -12.25
N VAL A 449 -14.45 1.01 -11.69
CA VAL A 449 -15.01 1.36 -10.37
C VAL A 449 -16.42 1.95 -10.48
N ARG A 450 -17.27 1.66 -9.48
CA ARG A 450 -18.52 2.41 -9.24
C ARG A 450 -18.26 3.55 -8.26
N ILE A 451 -18.40 4.78 -8.74
CA ILE A 451 -18.36 5.99 -7.91
C ILE A 451 -19.73 6.65 -7.98
N SER A 452 -20.32 6.94 -6.83
CA SER A 452 -21.57 7.69 -6.75
C SER A 452 -21.37 9.12 -7.22
N ARG A 453 -22.24 9.63 -8.09
CA ARG A 453 -22.18 11.03 -8.58
C ARG A 453 -22.36 12.04 -7.45
N SER A 454 -23.04 11.69 -6.36
CA SER A 454 -23.22 12.53 -5.17
C SER A 454 -21.94 12.63 -4.33
N PHE A 455 -20.96 11.75 -4.53
CA PHE A 455 -19.74 11.67 -3.72
C PHE A 455 -18.59 12.53 -4.25
N LEU A 456 -18.51 12.71 -5.58
CA LEU A 456 -17.45 13.50 -6.21
C LEU A 456 -17.32 14.93 -5.64
N PRO A 457 -18.43 15.67 -5.38
CA PRO A 457 -18.36 17.00 -4.76
C PRO A 457 -18.26 16.97 -3.22
N LYS A 458 -18.27 15.78 -2.60
CA LYS A 458 -18.18 15.60 -1.13
C LYS A 458 -16.80 15.12 -0.68
N LEU A 459 -15.97 14.61 -1.60
CA LEU A 459 -14.53 14.42 -1.36
C LEU A 459 -13.76 15.74 -1.28
N THR A 460 -14.38 16.81 -1.76
CA THR A 460 -13.81 18.15 -1.84
C THR A 460 -14.22 19.07 -0.69
N ARG A 461 -15.16 18.62 0.16
CA ARG A 461 -15.61 19.29 1.39
C ARG A 461 -15.10 18.55 2.62
#